data_AF-A0A564Y3L3-F1
#
_entry.id   AF-A0A564Y3L3-F1
#
_cell.length_a   1.000
_cell.length_b   1.000
_cell.length_c   1.000
_cell.angle_alpha   90.00
_cell.angle_beta   90.00
_cell.angle_gamma   90.00
#
_symmetry.space_group_name_H-M   'P 1'
#
loop_
_entity.id
_entity.type
_entity.pdbx_description
1 polymer ?
#
loop_
_entity_poly.entity_id
_entity_poly.type
_entity_poly.pdbx_seq_one_letter_code
_entity_poly.pdbx_strand_id
1 'polypeptide(L)'
;MTFEWNTSMNPFIFRNTSQFISIIDGNCIMDGKVVGSKCANITEGKKLELMVDDVTIGESLGNTANANPISFAPFVPYCDFQQPKENHVDFETSFPFSRFVGGSQDVELKFAVGGANHDGEVTLVRNELTIGEWKGIKYTNGSINVNLTVDVTKNLRVLTYKFSKENDRDAYFWETAENFLVVNVDWTQTGDSPELDECKKYPKPPSSN
;
A
#
# COMPACT_ATOMS: atom_id res chain seq x y z
N MET A 1 6.83 11.71 4.73
CA MET A 1 6.79 10.38 5.37
C MET A 1 8.23 9.95 5.60
N THR A 2 8.57 9.41 6.77
CA THR A 2 9.95 9.06 7.12
C THR A 2 9.97 7.60 7.53
N PHE A 3 10.76 6.78 6.84
CA PHE A 3 10.92 5.35 7.16
C PHE A 3 12.39 5.05 7.44
N GLU A 4 12.64 4.24 8.48
CA GLU A 4 13.97 3.73 8.79
C GLU A 4 14.10 2.24 8.49
N TRP A 5 15.03 1.87 7.60
CA TRP A 5 15.34 0.49 7.22
C TRP A 5 16.86 0.27 7.15
N ASN A 6 17.35 -0.98 7.12
CA ASN A 6 18.78 -1.30 7.20
C ASN A 6 19.40 -1.74 5.86
N THR A 7 18.68 -1.57 4.74
CA THR A 7 19.04 -2.06 3.40
C THR A 7 18.93 -0.95 2.34
N SER A 8 19.57 -1.13 1.19
CA SER A 8 19.49 -0.21 0.04
C SER A 8 18.03 0.01 -0.38
N MET A 9 17.52 1.21 -0.09
CA MET A 9 16.16 1.65 -0.43
C MET A 9 16.15 2.22 -1.85
N ASN A 10 15.30 1.66 -2.73
CA ASN A 10 15.09 2.20 -4.08
C ASN A 10 13.69 2.79 -4.19
N PRO A 11 13.55 4.12 -4.05
CA PRO A 11 12.26 4.77 -4.17
C PRO A 11 11.80 4.79 -5.63
N PHE A 12 10.49 4.72 -5.83
CA PHE A 12 9.89 4.75 -7.14
C PHE A 12 8.50 5.39 -7.10
N ILE A 13 8.05 5.89 -8.24
CA ILE A 13 6.65 6.25 -8.49
C ILE A 13 6.04 5.15 -9.34
N PHE A 14 4.88 4.65 -8.93
CA PHE A 14 4.12 3.72 -9.77
C PHE A 14 3.22 4.51 -10.73
N ARG A 15 3.37 4.27 -12.03
CA ARG A 15 2.51 4.82 -13.08
C ARG A 15 2.36 3.79 -14.20
N ASN A 16 1.47 2.81 -14.03
CA ASN A 16 1.42 1.55 -14.78
C ASN A 16 2.68 0.66 -14.64
N THR A 17 3.86 1.27 -14.53
CA THR A 17 5.14 0.63 -14.24
C THR A 17 5.90 1.43 -13.17
N SER A 18 6.85 0.78 -12.50
CA SER A 18 7.71 1.44 -11.51
C SER A 18 8.76 2.33 -12.18
N GLN A 19 8.75 3.62 -11.85
CA GLN A 19 9.70 4.62 -12.30
C GLN A 19 10.59 5.03 -11.12
N PHE A 20 11.88 4.67 -11.16
CA PHE A 20 12.78 4.88 -10.02
C PHE A 20 13.18 6.35 -9.86
N ILE A 21 13.26 6.80 -8.61
CA ILE A 21 13.70 8.14 -8.23
C ILE A 21 15.18 8.08 -7.87
N SER A 22 15.98 8.94 -8.52
CA SER A 22 17.34 9.25 -8.10
C SER A 22 17.35 10.52 -7.26
N ILE A 23 18.24 10.59 -6.26
CA ILE A 23 18.44 11.81 -5.45
C ILE A 23 19.74 12.47 -5.89
N ILE A 24 19.64 13.68 -6.45
CA ILE A 24 20.79 14.44 -6.95
C ILE A 24 20.67 15.88 -6.43
N ASP A 25 21.69 16.34 -5.71
CA ASP A 25 21.78 17.69 -5.13
C ASP A 25 20.52 18.14 -4.37
N GLY A 26 19.92 17.22 -3.60
CA GLY A 26 18.70 17.49 -2.81
C GLY A 26 17.39 17.44 -3.60
N ASN A 27 17.42 17.07 -4.89
CA ASN A 27 16.23 16.96 -5.74
C ASN A 27 15.87 15.49 -5.98
N CYS A 28 14.57 15.22 -6.09
CA CYS A 28 14.05 13.95 -6.61
C CYS A 28 14.02 14.03 -8.13
N ILE A 29 14.76 13.14 -8.80
CA ILE A 29 14.86 13.08 -10.25
C ILE A 29 14.26 11.77 -10.75
N MET A 30 13.33 11.87 -11.69
CA MET A 30 12.70 10.75 -12.39
C MET A 30 12.82 11.00 -13.89
N ASP A 31 13.35 10.04 -14.65
CA ASP A 31 13.62 10.17 -16.10
C ASP A 31 14.34 11.47 -16.50
N GLY A 32 15.31 11.89 -15.68
CA GLY A 32 16.10 13.12 -15.91
C GLY A 32 15.34 14.42 -15.63
N LYS A 33 14.10 14.37 -15.13
CA LYS A 33 13.31 15.54 -14.74
C LYS A 33 13.23 15.66 -13.23
N VAL A 34 13.28 16.89 -12.73
CA VAL A 34 12.99 17.18 -11.32
C VAL A 34 11.49 17.01 -11.08
N VAL A 35 11.13 16.14 -10.14
CA VAL A 35 9.74 15.86 -9.75
C VAL A 35 9.46 16.22 -8.29
N GLY A 36 10.49 16.65 -7.58
CA GLY A 36 10.42 16.93 -6.16
C GLY A 36 11.68 17.61 -5.65
N SER A 37 11.54 18.27 -4.52
CA SER A 37 12.60 19.00 -3.82
C SER A 37 12.79 18.44 -2.40
N LYS A 38 13.89 18.81 -1.73
CA LYS A 38 14.20 18.35 -0.35
C LYS A 38 14.30 16.82 -0.21
N CYS A 39 14.78 16.16 -1.25
CA CYS A 39 14.99 14.72 -1.24
C CYS A 39 16.38 14.42 -0.70
N ALA A 40 16.47 13.56 0.30
CA ALA A 40 17.72 13.27 0.98
C ALA A 40 17.79 11.81 1.42
N ASN A 41 18.95 11.21 1.20
CA ASN A 41 19.34 9.95 1.82
C ASN A 41 20.25 10.27 3.02
N ILE A 42 19.63 10.44 4.20
CA ILE A 42 20.27 11.09 5.35
C ILE A 42 21.30 10.18 6.02
N THR A 43 20.99 8.89 6.13
CA THR A 43 21.79 7.93 6.90
C THR A 43 22.19 6.74 6.01
N GLU A 44 22.65 7.03 4.79
CA GLU A 44 23.14 6.04 3.80
C GLU A 44 22.24 4.80 3.68
N GLY A 45 20.97 5.03 3.35
CA GLY A 45 19.96 3.98 3.16
C GLY A 45 19.13 3.70 4.40
N LYS A 46 19.45 4.30 5.56
CA LYS A 46 18.64 4.14 6.78
C LYS A 46 17.56 5.16 7.01
N LYS A 47 17.60 6.29 6.34
CA LYS A 47 16.53 7.29 6.44
C LYS A 47 16.42 7.97 5.09
N LEU A 48 15.25 7.80 4.48
CA LEU A 48 14.92 8.37 3.19
C LEU A 48 13.84 9.44 3.38
N GLU A 49 14.15 10.66 2.93
CA GLU A 49 13.18 11.75 2.84
C GLU A 49 12.94 12.06 1.37
N LEU A 50 11.66 12.04 0.98
CA LEU A 50 11.20 12.34 -0.37
C LEU A 50 10.06 13.34 -0.24
N MET A 51 10.14 14.42 -1.00
CA MET A 51 9.06 15.36 -1.17
C MET A 51 8.84 15.52 -2.67
N VAL A 52 7.69 15.03 -3.12
CA VAL A 52 7.23 15.08 -4.51
C VAL A 52 6.31 16.30 -4.63
N ASP A 53 6.56 17.16 -5.61
CA ASP A 53 5.89 18.45 -5.70
C ASP A 53 4.50 18.35 -6.36
N ASP A 54 4.31 17.37 -7.24
CA ASP A 54 3.06 17.10 -7.96
C ASP A 54 2.70 15.61 -7.89
N VAL A 55 1.61 15.29 -7.22
CA VAL A 55 1.14 13.91 -7.04
C VAL A 55 0.39 13.35 -8.26
N THR A 56 0.10 14.18 -9.28
CA THR A 56 -0.57 13.73 -10.51
C THR A 56 0.35 12.98 -11.47
N ILE A 57 1.65 12.93 -11.17
CA ILE A 57 2.67 12.26 -11.99
C ILE A 57 2.61 10.73 -11.96
N GLY A 58 1.83 10.17 -11.04
CA GLY A 58 1.63 8.73 -10.90
C GLY A 58 0.45 8.39 -10.00
N GLU A 59 0.41 7.15 -9.55
CA GLU A 59 -0.64 6.62 -8.68
C GLU A 59 -0.18 6.47 -7.23
N SER A 60 1.11 6.26 -7.02
CA SER A 60 1.68 6.10 -5.68
C SER A 60 3.17 6.36 -5.65
N LEU A 61 3.66 6.73 -4.47
CA LEU A 61 5.06 6.67 -4.10
C LEU A 61 5.30 5.35 -3.35
N GLY A 62 6.29 4.59 -3.80
CA GLY A 62 6.71 3.38 -3.13
C GLY A 62 8.20 3.36 -2.88
N ASN A 63 8.61 2.36 -2.12
CA ASN A 63 10.02 2.06 -1.92
C ASN A 63 10.21 0.55 -1.86
N THR A 64 11.29 0.07 -2.46
CA THR A 64 11.66 -1.35 -2.42
C THR A 64 12.90 -1.58 -1.58
N ALA A 65 12.96 -2.74 -0.94
CA ALA A 65 14.18 -3.36 -0.44
C ALA A 65 14.34 -4.72 -1.11
N ASN A 66 15.51 -4.98 -1.72
CA ASN A 66 15.78 -6.23 -2.45
C ASN A 66 14.69 -6.62 -3.47
N ALA A 67 14.14 -5.62 -4.17
CA ALA A 67 13.03 -5.71 -5.14
C ALA A 67 11.62 -5.93 -4.56
N ASN A 68 11.46 -6.12 -3.26
CA ASN A 68 10.14 -6.21 -2.60
C ASN A 68 9.66 -4.82 -2.16
N PRO A 69 8.42 -4.40 -2.52
CA PRO A 69 7.82 -3.18 -1.99
C PRO A 69 7.67 -3.26 -0.47
N ILE A 70 8.33 -2.36 0.26
CA ILE A 70 8.33 -2.32 1.73
C ILE A 70 7.45 -1.20 2.29
N SER A 71 7.17 -0.19 1.47
CA SER A 71 6.28 0.91 1.83
C SER A 71 5.58 1.43 0.59
N PHE A 72 4.37 1.92 0.79
CA PHE A 72 3.49 2.41 -0.25
C PHE A 72 2.70 3.61 0.28
N ALA A 73 2.58 4.64 -0.54
CA ALA A 73 1.79 5.82 -0.26
C ALA A 73 1.03 6.19 -1.54
N PRO A 74 -0.26 5.83 -1.66
CA PRO A 74 -1.05 6.18 -2.83
C PRO A 74 -1.34 7.68 -2.86
N PHE A 75 -1.37 8.23 -4.07
CA PHE A 75 -1.69 9.62 -4.33
C PHE A 75 -3.20 9.80 -4.40
N VAL A 76 -3.82 9.99 -3.24
CA VAL A 76 -5.28 10.16 -3.10
C VAL A 76 -5.59 11.60 -2.65
N PRO A 77 -5.61 12.58 -3.58
CA PRO A 77 -5.86 13.98 -3.22
C PRO A 77 -7.24 14.11 -2.56
N TYR A 78 -7.30 14.92 -1.49
CA TYR A 78 -8.52 15.13 -0.70
C TYR A 78 -9.12 13.85 -0.10
N CYS A 79 -8.35 12.74 -0.09
CA CYS A 79 -8.81 11.42 0.32
C CYS A 79 -10.06 10.93 -0.45
N ASP A 80 -10.16 11.34 -1.72
CA ASP A 80 -11.21 10.88 -2.63
C ASP A 80 -10.79 9.61 -3.37
N PHE A 81 -10.99 8.47 -2.71
CA PHE A 81 -10.74 7.16 -3.28
C PHE A 81 -11.67 6.87 -4.46
N GLN A 82 -11.08 6.59 -5.61
CA GLN A 82 -11.81 6.18 -6.80
C GLN A 82 -12.18 4.70 -6.71
N GLN A 83 -13.33 4.34 -7.28
CA GLN A 83 -13.69 2.93 -7.44
C GLN A 83 -12.69 2.24 -8.37
N PRO A 84 -12.18 1.06 -8.03
CA PRO A 84 -11.19 0.37 -8.84
C PRO A 84 -11.81 -0.16 -10.12
N LYS A 85 -10.99 -0.21 -11.18
CA LYS A 85 -11.31 -0.98 -12.38
C LYS A 85 -11.29 -2.48 -12.05
N GLU A 86 -11.82 -3.29 -12.97
CA GLU A 86 -11.70 -4.73 -12.84
C GLU A 86 -10.23 -5.15 -12.69
N ASN A 87 -10.02 -6.08 -11.76
CA ASN A 87 -8.71 -6.60 -11.38
C ASN A 87 -7.69 -5.59 -10.84
N HIS A 88 -8.09 -4.34 -10.58
CA HIS A 88 -7.24 -3.39 -9.85
C HIS A 88 -7.53 -3.46 -8.36
N VAL A 89 -6.52 -3.26 -7.53
CA VAL A 89 -6.68 -3.23 -6.07
C VAL A 89 -7.54 -2.03 -5.64
N ASP A 90 -8.34 -2.24 -4.60
CA ASP A 90 -9.16 -1.20 -3.97
C ASP A 90 -8.40 -0.55 -2.81
N PHE A 91 -8.00 0.71 -2.99
CA PHE A 91 -7.29 1.46 -1.96
C PHE A 91 -8.17 1.80 -0.75
N GLU A 92 -9.46 2.09 -0.96
CA GLU A 92 -10.37 2.49 0.13
C GLU A 92 -10.56 1.37 1.16
N THR A 93 -10.74 0.12 0.72
CA THR A 93 -10.94 -1.04 1.60
C THR A 93 -9.76 -1.28 2.52
N SER A 94 -8.54 -1.06 2.02
CA SER A 94 -7.32 -1.32 2.77
C SER A 94 -6.93 -0.16 3.68
N PHE A 95 -7.42 1.05 3.42
CA PHE A 95 -7.09 2.28 4.13
C PHE A 95 -7.37 2.22 5.65
N PRO A 96 -6.53 2.81 6.52
CA PRO A 96 -5.23 3.45 6.24
C PRO A 96 -4.17 2.49 5.63
N PHE A 97 -2.97 2.91 5.24
CA PHE A 97 -1.92 1.95 4.82
C PHE A 97 -0.88 1.72 5.91
N SER A 98 -0.83 2.57 6.93
CA SER A 98 -0.09 2.30 8.16
C SER A 98 -1.04 1.95 9.31
N ARG A 99 -0.72 0.94 10.12
CA ARG A 99 -1.41 0.60 11.39
C ARG A 99 -0.42 0.63 12.53
N PHE A 100 -0.80 1.26 13.64
CA PHE A 100 -0.02 1.28 14.87
C PHE A 100 -0.81 0.56 15.96
N VAL A 101 -0.51 -0.72 16.18
CA VAL A 101 -1.29 -1.64 17.03
C VAL A 101 -0.50 -2.10 18.26
N GLY A 102 0.33 -1.21 18.80
CA GLY A 102 1.16 -1.44 19.99
C GLY A 102 0.40 -2.10 21.12
N GLY A 103 0.92 -3.24 21.59
CA GLY A 103 0.33 -4.04 22.67
C GLY A 103 -0.69 -5.09 22.21
N SER A 104 -1.16 -5.05 20.97
CA SER A 104 -2.02 -6.10 20.39
C SER A 104 -1.21 -7.31 19.95
N GLN A 105 -1.84 -8.49 19.92
CA GLN A 105 -1.28 -9.72 19.34
C GLN A 105 -1.87 -10.04 17.97
N ASP A 106 -2.96 -9.36 17.62
CA ASP A 106 -3.65 -9.55 16.37
C ASP A 106 -4.20 -8.23 15.80
N VAL A 107 -4.43 -8.22 14.49
CA VAL A 107 -5.04 -7.11 13.74
C VAL A 107 -5.92 -7.66 12.63
N GLU A 108 -7.13 -7.13 12.48
CA GLU A 108 -7.95 -7.40 11.30
C GLU A 108 -7.55 -6.45 10.19
N LEU A 109 -7.20 -7.01 9.02
CA LEU A 109 -6.97 -6.23 7.81
C LEU A 109 -7.96 -6.66 6.73
N LYS A 110 -8.28 -5.71 5.86
CA LYS A 110 -9.15 -5.92 4.70
C LYS A 110 -8.40 -5.54 3.44
N PHE A 111 -8.59 -6.33 2.41
CA PHE A 111 -8.05 -6.09 1.08
C PHE A 111 -9.16 -6.34 0.07
N ALA A 112 -9.17 -5.60 -1.03
CA ALA A 112 -10.13 -5.87 -2.09
C ALA A 112 -9.54 -5.60 -3.47
N VAL A 113 -10.19 -6.18 -4.48
CA VAL A 113 -9.91 -5.97 -5.89
C VAL A 113 -11.23 -5.76 -6.64
N GLY A 114 -11.20 -4.95 -7.69
CA GLY A 114 -12.34 -4.70 -8.56
C GLY A 114 -12.77 -5.93 -9.36
N GLY A 115 -14.07 -6.00 -9.64
CA GLY A 115 -14.71 -7.04 -10.43
C GLY A 115 -15.17 -8.22 -9.57
N ALA A 116 -16.41 -8.14 -9.05
CA ALA A 116 -17.07 -9.16 -8.24
C ALA A 116 -17.13 -10.55 -8.91
N ASN A 117 -17.25 -10.56 -10.24
CA ASN A 117 -17.33 -11.78 -11.06
C ASN A 117 -16.08 -12.01 -11.93
N HIS A 118 -15.02 -11.22 -11.73
CA HIS A 118 -13.79 -11.36 -12.49
C HIS A 118 -12.97 -12.57 -11.99
N ASP A 119 -12.34 -13.33 -12.89
CA ASP A 119 -11.58 -14.55 -12.57
C ASP A 119 -10.05 -14.32 -12.50
N GLY A 120 -9.65 -13.06 -12.37
CA GLY A 120 -8.24 -12.66 -12.28
C GLY A 120 -7.56 -13.15 -11.00
N GLU A 121 -6.25 -13.32 -11.08
CA GLU A 121 -5.40 -13.80 -9.99
C GLU A 121 -5.04 -12.66 -9.03
N VAL A 122 -4.90 -13.01 -7.75
CA VAL A 122 -4.54 -12.09 -6.69
C VAL A 122 -3.60 -12.81 -5.72
N THR A 123 -2.60 -12.09 -5.22
CA THR A 123 -1.60 -12.63 -4.30
C THR A 123 -1.49 -11.74 -3.06
N LEU A 124 -1.34 -12.38 -1.90
CA LEU A 124 -1.00 -11.73 -0.63
C LEU A 124 0.35 -12.24 -0.15
N VAL A 125 1.28 -11.32 0.01
CA VAL A 125 2.61 -11.56 0.56
C VAL A 125 2.72 -10.88 1.92
N ARG A 126 3.28 -11.57 2.91
CA ARG A 126 3.64 -11.02 4.22
C ARG A 126 5.14 -11.16 4.41
N ASN A 127 5.85 -10.05 4.60
CA ASN A 127 7.30 -10.04 4.82
C ASN A 127 8.06 -10.97 3.86
N GLU A 128 7.81 -10.85 2.55
CA GLU A 128 8.42 -11.65 1.48
C GLU A 128 7.90 -13.10 1.34
N LEU A 129 7.03 -13.57 2.24
CA LEU A 129 6.39 -14.89 2.13
C LEU A 129 4.99 -14.77 1.52
N THR A 130 4.74 -15.45 0.40
CA THR A 130 3.38 -15.61 -0.13
C THR A 130 2.54 -16.42 0.85
N ILE A 131 1.51 -15.80 1.42
CA ILE A 131 0.61 -16.41 2.41
C ILE A 131 -0.79 -16.69 1.86
N GLY A 132 -1.11 -16.19 0.66
CA GLY A 132 -2.35 -16.50 -0.02
C GLY A 132 -2.30 -16.18 -1.50
N GLU A 133 -2.89 -17.05 -2.30
CA GLU A 133 -3.11 -16.89 -3.73
C GLU A 133 -4.58 -17.25 -4.02
N TRP A 134 -5.19 -16.50 -4.92
CA TRP A 134 -6.57 -16.71 -5.36
C TRP A 134 -6.69 -16.60 -6.87
N LYS A 135 -7.66 -17.32 -7.41
CA LYS A 135 -8.19 -17.12 -8.76
C LYS A 135 -9.68 -16.84 -8.68
N GLY A 136 -10.09 -15.66 -9.15
CA GLY A 136 -11.43 -15.15 -8.89
C GLY A 136 -11.62 -14.93 -7.39
N ILE A 137 -12.52 -15.70 -6.78
CA ILE A 137 -12.74 -15.73 -5.31
C ILE A 137 -12.17 -16.98 -4.64
N LYS A 138 -11.75 -17.96 -5.43
CA LYS A 138 -11.35 -19.26 -4.91
C LYS A 138 -9.90 -19.20 -4.47
N TYR A 139 -9.67 -19.58 -3.23
CA TYR A 139 -8.34 -19.86 -2.72
C TYR A 139 -7.68 -20.96 -3.55
N THR A 140 -6.41 -20.76 -3.90
CA THR A 140 -5.62 -21.73 -4.65
C THR A 140 -4.45 -22.27 -3.82
N ASN A 141 -3.74 -21.41 -3.08
CA ASN A 141 -2.52 -21.78 -2.35
C ASN A 141 -2.17 -20.75 -1.25
N GLY A 142 -1.29 -21.12 -0.31
CA GLY A 142 -0.87 -20.28 0.82
C GLY A 142 -1.16 -20.88 2.21
N SER A 143 -1.07 -20.04 3.24
CA SER A 143 -1.28 -20.44 4.64
C SER A 143 -2.62 -20.00 5.20
N ILE A 144 -3.24 -18.92 4.69
CA ILE A 144 -4.46 -18.37 5.29
C ILE A 144 -5.74 -19.12 4.89
N ASN A 145 -5.71 -19.97 3.84
CA ASN A 145 -6.75 -20.92 3.42
C ASN A 145 -8.21 -20.43 3.60
N VAL A 146 -8.53 -19.28 3.01
CA VAL A 146 -9.88 -18.71 2.99
C VAL A 146 -10.20 -18.22 1.59
N ASN A 147 -11.45 -18.39 1.14
CA ASN A 147 -11.93 -17.78 -0.09
C ASN A 147 -12.17 -16.27 0.10
N LEU A 148 -12.10 -15.50 -0.99
CA LEU A 148 -12.57 -14.12 -0.99
C LEU A 148 -14.10 -14.10 -0.93
N THR A 149 -14.65 -13.04 -0.34
CA THR A 149 -16.08 -12.75 -0.38
C THR A 149 -16.38 -11.78 -1.52
N VAL A 150 -17.65 -11.70 -1.92
CA VAL A 150 -18.10 -10.79 -2.99
C VAL A 150 -18.91 -9.66 -2.38
N ASP A 151 -18.53 -8.43 -2.70
CA ASP A 151 -19.37 -7.24 -2.51
C ASP A 151 -19.97 -6.85 -3.86
N VAL A 152 -21.23 -7.24 -4.07
CA VAL A 152 -21.95 -6.97 -5.33
C VAL A 152 -22.23 -5.48 -5.50
N THR A 153 -22.46 -4.74 -4.41
CA THR A 153 -22.81 -3.32 -4.45
C THR A 153 -21.63 -2.48 -4.89
N LYS A 154 -20.43 -2.76 -4.36
CA LYS A 154 -19.20 -2.08 -4.77
C LYS A 154 -18.50 -2.74 -5.96
N ASN A 155 -19.01 -3.88 -6.44
CA ASN A 155 -18.39 -4.72 -7.48
C ASN A 155 -16.96 -5.15 -7.10
N LEU A 156 -16.76 -5.66 -5.88
CA LEU A 156 -15.46 -6.05 -5.34
C LEU A 156 -15.40 -7.54 -4.96
N ARG A 157 -14.17 -8.09 -4.98
CA ARG A 157 -13.79 -9.33 -4.28
C ARG A 157 -12.94 -8.95 -3.08
N VAL A 158 -13.29 -9.42 -1.89
CA VAL A 158 -12.79 -8.90 -0.62
C VAL A 158 -12.18 -10.01 0.23
N LEU A 159 -10.98 -9.75 0.76
CA LEU A 159 -10.39 -10.49 1.86
C LEU A 159 -10.64 -9.73 3.16
N THR A 160 -11.13 -10.41 4.19
CA THR A 160 -11.10 -9.91 5.57
C THR A 160 -10.46 -10.99 6.41
N TYR A 161 -9.34 -10.68 7.07
CA TYR A 161 -8.58 -11.68 7.79
C TYR A 161 -7.92 -11.09 9.03
N LYS A 162 -7.84 -11.91 10.08
CA LYS A 162 -7.24 -11.57 11.36
C LYS A 162 -5.82 -12.13 11.40
N PHE A 163 -4.83 -11.25 11.29
CA PHE A 163 -3.41 -11.60 11.29
C PHE A 163 -2.84 -11.52 12.70
N SER A 164 -2.05 -12.53 13.09
CA SER A 164 -1.32 -12.51 14.36
C SER A 164 0.08 -11.92 14.17
N LYS A 165 0.62 -11.23 15.18
CA LYS A 165 1.98 -10.69 15.17
C LYS A 165 3.02 -11.76 14.87
N GLU A 166 3.89 -11.51 13.90
CA GLU A 166 5.09 -12.34 13.63
C GLU A 166 6.37 -11.55 13.89
N ASN A 167 6.41 -10.28 13.47
CA ASN A 167 7.51 -9.38 13.70
C ASN A 167 7.05 -8.12 14.43
N ASP A 168 7.99 -7.29 14.87
CA ASP A 168 7.67 -5.96 15.40
C ASP A 168 7.05 -5.04 14.35
N ARG A 169 7.38 -5.27 13.08
CA ARG A 169 6.77 -4.62 11.92
C ARG A 169 6.50 -5.65 10.85
N ASP A 170 5.27 -5.67 10.36
CA ASP A 170 4.87 -6.51 9.24
C ASP A 170 4.47 -5.66 8.04
N ALA A 171 4.84 -6.12 6.84
CA ALA A 171 4.37 -5.54 5.57
C ALA A 171 3.51 -6.57 4.84
N TYR A 172 2.30 -6.16 4.48
CA TYR A 172 1.33 -6.93 3.72
C TYR A 172 1.22 -6.35 2.32
N PHE A 173 1.69 -7.08 1.34
CA PHE A 173 1.68 -6.69 -0.05
C PHE A 173 0.57 -7.45 -0.77
N TRP A 174 -0.39 -6.68 -1.28
CA TRP A 174 -1.57 -7.18 -1.98
C TRP A 174 -1.48 -6.77 -3.44
N GLU A 175 -1.40 -7.74 -4.34
CA GLU A 175 -1.08 -7.50 -5.75
C GLU A 175 -1.99 -8.25 -6.71
N THR A 176 -2.18 -7.63 -7.87
CA THR A 176 -2.71 -8.26 -9.07
C THR A 176 -1.73 -8.04 -10.23
N ALA A 177 -2.08 -8.55 -11.41
CA ALA A 177 -1.32 -8.25 -12.63
C ALA A 177 -1.34 -6.74 -13.02
N GLU A 178 -2.28 -5.96 -12.50
CA GLU A 178 -2.51 -4.57 -12.91
C GLU A 178 -1.80 -3.58 -11.99
N ASN A 179 -1.92 -3.78 -10.68
CA ASN A 179 -1.34 -2.91 -9.67
C ASN A 179 -1.28 -3.60 -8.29
N PHE A 180 -0.87 -2.84 -7.28
CA PHE A 180 -0.67 -3.35 -5.93
C PHE A 180 -0.88 -2.27 -4.86
N LEU A 181 -0.93 -2.69 -3.61
CA LEU A 181 -0.79 -1.83 -2.43
C LEU A 181 0.02 -2.55 -1.35
N VAL A 182 0.55 -1.77 -0.40
CA VAL A 182 1.18 -2.30 0.82
C VAL A 182 0.45 -1.74 2.03
N VAL A 183 0.14 -2.60 3.01
CA VAL A 183 -0.26 -2.20 4.35
C VAL A 183 0.86 -2.55 5.32
N ASN A 184 1.38 -1.55 6.02
CA ASN A 184 2.38 -1.70 7.07
C ASN A 184 1.70 -1.74 8.43
N VAL A 185 2.04 -2.72 9.25
CA VAL A 185 1.58 -2.85 10.64
C VAL A 185 2.80 -2.74 11.56
N ASP A 186 2.83 -1.73 12.42
CA ASP A 186 3.81 -1.58 13.49
C ASP A 186 3.15 -2.02 14.81
N TRP A 187 3.69 -3.08 15.41
CA TRP A 187 3.22 -3.68 16.65
C TRP A 187 3.88 -3.10 17.90
N THR A 188 4.78 -2.13 17.72
CA THR A 188 5.52 -1.46 18.80
C THR A 188 4.95 -0.07 19.09
N GLN A 189 4.34 0.55 18.09
CA GLN A 189 3.79 1.90 18.18
C GLN A 189 2.28 1.87 18.35
N THR A 190 1.75 2.83 19.12
CA THR A 190 0.31 3.08 19.28
C THR A 190 -0.05 4.43 18.70
N GLY A 191 -1.26 4.57 18.15
CA GLY A 191 -1.80 5.85 17.72
C GLY A 191 -2.52 5.75 16.37
N ASP A 192 -3.01 6.89 15.90
CA ASP A 192 -3.60 6.99 14.58
C ASP A 192 -2.50 7.10 13.51
N SER A 193 -2.77 6.57 12.32
CA SER A 193 -1.85 6.75 11.20
C SER A 193 -1.89 8.20 10.70
N PRO A 194 -0.77 8.74 10.18
CA PRO A 194 -0.75 10.09 9.62
C PRO A 194 -1.74 10.28 8.47
N GLU A 195 -2.10 9.20 7.79
CA GLU A 195 -3.04 9.23 6.67
C GLU A 195 -4.47 9.51 7.17
N LEU A 196 -4.85 8.96 8.34
CA LEU A 196 -6.12 9.30 8.97
C LEU A 196 -6.17 10.78 9.34
N ASP A 197 -5.09 11.32 9.89
CA ASP A 197 -5.04 12.72 10.29
C ASP A 197 -5.13 13.69 9.10
N GLU A 198 -4.58 13.31 7.95
CA GLU A 198 -4.78 14.06 6.71
C GLU A 198 -6.23 13.97 6.21
N CYS A 199 -6.79 12.77 6.13
CA CYS A 199 -8.15 12.57 5.60
C CYS A 199 -9.25 13.17 6.49
N LYS A 200 -9.03 13.28 7.81
CA LYS A 200 -9.95 13.99 8.71
C LYS A 200 -10.15 15.46 8.33
N LYS A 201 -9.23 16.08 7.57
CA LYS A 201 -9.35 17.47 7.08
C LYS A 201 -10.34 17.61 5.92
N TYR A 202 -10.69 16.51 5.26
CA TYR A 202 -11.55 16.47 4.08
C TYR A 202 -12.77 15.56 4.33
N PRO A 203 -13.66 15.92 5.27
CA PRO A 203 -14.84 15.10 5.57
C PRO A 203 -15.70 14.96 4.30
N LYS A 204 -15.95 13.71 3.88
CA LYS A 204 -16.92 13.43 2.82
C LYS A 204 -18.29 13.96 3.29
N PRO A 205 -19.05 14.69 2.44
CA PRO A 205 -20.42 15.03 2.77
C PRO A 205 -21.20 13.74 3.07
N PRO A 206 -22.15 13.76 4.03
CA PRO A 206 -22.91 12.57 4.37
C PRO A 206 -23.55 12.01 3.10
N SER A 207 -23.27 10.74 2.80
CA SER A 207 -23.89 10.02 1.69
C SER A 207 -25.40 10.05 1.89
N SER A 208 -26.12 10.70 0.99
CA SER A 208 -27.58 10.62 0.93
C SER A 208 -27.97 9.17 0.66
N ASN A 209 -28.53 8.51 1.68
CA ASN A 209 -29.17 7.20 1.59
C ASN A 209 -30.32 7.18 0.58
#